data_AF-A0A7C7CRI4-F1
#
_entry.id   AF-A0A7C7CRI4-F1
#
_cell.length_a   1.000
_cell.length_b   1.000
_cell.length_c   1.000
_cell.angle_alpha   90.00
_cell.angle_beta   90.00
_cell.angle_gamma   90.00
#
_symmetry.space_group_name_H-M   'P 1'
#
loop_
_entity.id
_entity.type
_entity.pdbx_description
1 polymer ?
#
loop_
_entity_poly.entity_id
_entity_poly.type
_entity_poly.pdbx_seq_one_letter_code
_entity_poly.pdbx_strand_id
1 'polypeptide(L)' 'MPVVSNEAEVYGYTAENRHMVESFLAGKRPEENFDDGLDVTRLLMAAYMSAEQGKTIRLPNPDIDTFIPAVARGEWNPKS' A
#
# COMPACT_ATOMS: atom_id res chain seq x y z
N MET A 1 -21.88 -7.45 -8.83
CA MET A 1 -20.60 -8.19 -8.82
C MET A 1 -20.86 -9.57 -9.40
N PRO A 2 -20.14 -9.99 -10.45
CA PRO A 2 -20.26 -11.36 -10.96
C PRO A 2 -19.71 -12.35 -9.92
N VAL A 3 -20.28 -13.55 -9.86
CA VAL A 3 -19.79 -14.62 -8.99
C VAL A 3 -18.56 -15.26 -9.63
N VAL A 4 -17.46 -15.31 -8.89
CA VAL A 4 -16.21 -15.96 -9.30
C VAL A 4 -16.12 -17.32 -8.59
N SER A 5 -15.80 -18.38 -9.34
CA SER A 5 -15.78 -19.76 -8.82
C SER A 5 -14.70 -20.01 -7.76
N ASN A 6 -13.56 -19.32 -7.85
CA ASN A 6 -12.49 -19.35 -6.85
C ASN A 6 -11.80 -17.99 -6.74
N GLU A 7 -12.35 -17.10 -5.92
CA GLU A 7 -11.81 -15.75 -5.72
C GLU A 7 -10.35 -15.74 -5.21
N ALA A 8 -10.00 -16.65 -4.30
CA ALA A 8 -8.66 -16.66 -3.69
C ALA A 8 -7.55 -17.06 -4.67
N GLU A 9 -7.87 -17.83 -5.69
CA GLU A 9 -6.96 -18.16 -6.79
C GLU A 9 -6.93 -17.04 -7.83
N VAL A 10 -8.10 -16.53 -8.21
CA VAL A 10 -8.23 -15.44 -9.19
C VAL A 10 -7.57 -14.15 -8.72
N TYR A 11 -7.61 -13.86 -7.42
CA TYR A 11 -6.94 -12.70 -6.81
C TYR A 11 -5.46 -12.94 -6.51
N GLY A 12 -4.92 -14.15 -6.74
CA GLY A 12 -3.49 -14.43 -6.61
C GLY A 12 -3.01 -14.84 -5.22
N TYR A 13 -3.82 -14.70 -4.17
CA TYR A 13 -3.42 -15.00 -2.78
C TYR A 13 -2.84 -16.40 -2.59
N THR A 14 -3.36 -17.39 -3.32
CA THR A 14 -2.86 -18.77 -3.24
C THR A 14 -1.41 -18.89 -3.72
N ALA A 15 -1.06 -18.18 -4.80
CA ALA A 15 0.28 -18.16 -5.36
C ALA A 15 1.24 -17.35 -4.49
N GLU A 16 0.82 -16.18 -4.01
CA GLU A 16 1.60 -15.32 -3.12
C GLU A 16 1.96 -16.04 -1.81
N ASN A 17 0.99 -16.71 -1.18
CA ASN A 17 1.24 -17.47 0.03
C ASN A 17 2.22 -18.64 -0.20
N ARG A 18 2.12 -19.31 -1.36
CA ARG A 18 3.05 -20.37 -1.73
C ARG A 18 4.48 -19.82 -1.87
N HIS A 19 4.66 -18.70 -2.58
CA HIS A 19 5.95 -18.04 -2.74
C HIS A 19 6.60 -17.71 -1.39
N MET A 20 5.82 -17.15 -0.45
CA MET A 20 6.31 -16.83 0.88
C MET A 20 6.77 -18.07 1.66
N VAL A 21 5.99 -19.15 1.64
CA VAL A 21 6.34 -20.41 2.31
C VAL A 21 7.59 -21.04 1.69
N GLU A 22 7.67 -21.09 0.36
CA GLU A 22 8.83 -21.65 -0.35
C GLU A 22 10.11 -20.84 -0.08
N SER A 23 10.02 -19.50 -0.08
CA SER A 23 11.13 -18.62 0.26
C SER A 23 11.62 -18.84 1.70
N PHE A 24 10.68 -18.96 2.65
CA PHE A 24 11.00 -19.25 4.04
C PHE A 24 11.70 -20.61 4.20
N LEU A 25 11.17 -21.68 3.60
CA LEU A 25 11.77 -23.01 3.64
C LEU A 25 13.17 -23.04 2.99
N ALA A 26 13.39 -22.24 1.96
CA ALA A 26 14.68 -22.10 1.30
C ALA A 26 15.68 -21.21 2.07
N GLY A 27 15.28 -20.58 3.18
CA GLY A 27 16.11 -19.62 3.91
C GLY A 27 16.45 -18.36 3.09
N LYS A 28 15.60 -18.03 2.11
CA LYS A 28 15.79 -16.86 1.22
C LYS A 28 14.80 -15.77 1.59
N ARG A 29 15.24 -14.51 1.42
CA ARG A 29 14.32 -13.38 1.52
C ARG A 29 13.35 -13.43 0.33
N PRO A 30 12.02 -13.33 0.55
CA PRO A 30 11.05 -13.22 -0.54
C PRO A 30 11.27 -11.95 -1.35
N GLU A 31 10.66 -11.89 -2.55
CA GLU A 31 10.74 -10.71 -3.42
C GLU A 31 10.09 -9.51 -2.74
N GLU A 32 8.83 -9.66 -2.31
CA GLU A 32 8.11 -8.65 -1.54
C GLU A 32 8.60 -8.58 -0.10
N ASN A 33 9.01 -7.39 0.33
CA ASN A 33 9.54 -7.17 1.66
C ASN A 33 9.16 -5.77 2.22
N PHE A 34 9.74 -5.42 3.37
CA PHE A 34 9.40 -4.17 4.05
C PHE A 34 9.87 -2.91 3.30
N ASP A 35 10.90 -3.01 2.47
CA ASP A 35 11.35 -1.88 1.64
C ASP A 35 10.24 -1.52 0.63
N ASP A 36 9.62 -2.51 0.00
CA ASP A 36 8.47 -2.32 -0.89
C ASP A 36 7.28 -1.73 -0.13
N GLY A 37 7.01 -2.24 1.08
CA GLY A 37 5.96 -1.72 1.95
C GLY A 37 6.15 -0.25 2.32
N LEU A 38 7.40 0.18 2.53
CA LEU A 38 7.75 1.58 2.79
C LEU A 38 7.47 2.46 1.56
N ASP A 39 7.83 1.99 0.36
CA ASP A 39 7.59 2.75 -0.88
C ASP A 39 6.10 2.86 -1.20
N VAL A 40 5.33 1.79 -1.01
CA VAL A 40 3.85 1.83 -1.12
C VAL A 40 3.26 2.81 -0.11
N THR A 41 3.73 2.80 1.14
CA THR A 41 3.25 3.72 2.17
C THR A 41 3.58 5.17 1.82
N ARG A 42 4.78 5.44 1.29
CA ARG A 42 5.19 6.78 0.83
C ARG A 42 4.31 7.29 -0.31
N LEU A 43 3.95 6.42 -1.25
CA LEU A 43 3.00 6.75 -2.33
C LEU A 43 1.60 7.09 -1.77
N LEU A 44 1.10 6.30 -0.82
CA LEU A 44 -0.19 6.55 -0.17
C LEU A 44 -0.20 7.89 0.58
N MET A 45 0.86 8.20 1.33
CA MET A 45 0.97 9.47 2.05
C MET A 45 1.05 10.67 1.09
N ALA A 46 1.77 10.53 -0.03
CA ALA A 46 1.80 11.54 -1.09
C ALA A 46 0.40 11.78 -1.69
N ALA A 47 -0.39 10.72 -1.87
CA ALA A 47 -1.76 10.82 -2.37
C ALA A 47 -2.68 11.55 -1.39
N TYR A 48 -2.60 11.24 -0.09
CA TYR A 48 -3.34 11.99 0.93
C TYR A 48 -2.93 13.47 0.97
N MET A 49 -1.62 13.75 0.96
CA MET A 49 -1.10 15.11 0.93
C MET A 49 -1.57 15.87 -0.32
N SER A 50 -1.58 15.21 -1.48
CA SER A 50 -2.09 15.78 -2.73
C SER A 50 -3.57 16.12 -2.64
N ALA A 51 -4.39 15.22 -2.08
CA ALA A 51 -5.81 15.44 -1.89
C ALA A 51 -6.09 16.61 -0.93
N GLU A 52 -5.36 16.73 0.17
CA GLU A 52 -5.51 17.83 1.13
C GLU A 52 -5.02 19.18 0.59
N GLN A 53 -3.96 19.20 -0.22
CA GLN A 53 -3.38 20.45 -0.75
C GLN A 53 -3.95 20.86 -2.11
N GLY A 54 -4.75 20.01 -2.76
CA GLY A 54 -5.31 20.27 -4.08
C GLY A 54 -4.27 20.44 -5.19
N LYS A 55 -3.08 19.84 -5.05
CA LYS A 55 -1.98 19.92 -6.03
C LYS A 55 -1.21 18.61 -6.13
N THR A 56 -0.53 18.42 -7.26
CA THR A 56 0.37 17.29 -7.46
C THR A 56 1.58 17.39 -6.52
N ILE A 57 1.87 16.29 -5.80
CA ILE A 57 3.10 16.14 -5.01
C ILE A 57 4.14 15.41 -5.86
N ARG A 58 5.32 16.02 -6.05
CA ARG A 58 6.44 15.37 -6.75
C ARG A 58 7.23 14.52 -5.77
N LEU A 59 7.68 13.35 -6.20
CA LEU A 59 8.54 12.46 -5.43
C LEU A 59 10.00 12.53 -5.93
N PRO A 60 11.00 12.37 -5.04
CA PRO A 60 10.86 12.24 -3.58
C PRO A 60 10.48 13.57 -2.91
N ASN A 61 9.69 13.51 -1.84
CA ASN A 61 9.34 14.67 -1.03
C ASN A 61 9.61 14.36 0.46
N PRO A 62 10.55 15.05 1.13
CA PRO A 62 10.89 14.80 2.52
C PRO A 62 9.77 15.20 3.50
N ASP A 63 8.86 16.11 3.11
CA ASP A 63 7.76 16.54 3.97
C ASP A 63 6.76 15.39 4.26
N ILE A 64 6.81 14.32 3.47
CA ILE A 64 5.95 13.13 3.63
C ILE A 64 6.28 12.36 4.90
N ASP A 65 7.55 12.29 5.29
CA ASP A 65 8.01 11.39 6.36
C ASP A 65 7.40 11.76 7.73
N THR A 66 6.98 13.01 7.91
CA THR A 66 6.31 13.51 9.13
C THR A 66 4.85 13.90 8.90
N PHE A 67 4.32 13.71 7.70
CA PHE A 67 2.95 14.09 7.36
C PHE A 67 1.95 13.10 7.97
N ILE A 68 0.99 13.62 8.73
CA ILE A 68 -0.14 12.85 9.27
C ILE A 68 -1.39 13.31 8.54
N PRO A 69 -2.08 12.46 7.75
CA PRO A 69 -3.25 12.88 6.98
C PRO A 69 -4.48 13.15 7.85
N ALA A 70 -5.40 14.00 7.39
CA ALA A 70 -6.64 14.35 8.08
C ALA A 70 -7.49 13.13 8.43
N VAL A 71 -7.47 12.08 7.60
CA VAL A 71 -8.15 10.80 7.89
C VAL A 71 -7.57 10.16 9.15
N ALA A 72 -6.24 10.14 9.29
CA ALA A 72 -5.57 9.59 10.47
C ALA A 72 -5.76 10.48 11.72
N ARG A 73 -5.92 11.80 11.53
CA ARG A 73 -6.25 12.74 12.62
C ARG A 73 -7.74 12.70 13.02
N GLY A 74 -8.60 12.06 12.24
CA GLY A 74 -10.06 12.06 12.45
C GLY A 74 -10.77 13.36 12.04
N GLU A 75 -10.10 14.21 11.26
CA GLU A 75 -10.60 15.53 10.81
C GLU A 75 -11.20 15.49 9.40
N TRP A 76 -11.09 14.36 8.70
CA TRP A 76 -11.55 14.24 7.33
C TRP A 76 -13.07 14.28 7.21
N ASN A 77 -13.57 15.17 6.35
CA ASN A 77 -14.98 15.24 5.99
C ASN A 77 -15.20 14.61 4.59
N PRO A 78 -15.91 13.47 4.48
CA PRO A 78 -16.17 12.83 3.19
C PRO A 78 -17.22 13.58 2.34
N LYS A 79 -17.88 14.62 2.86
CA LYS A 79 -18.94 15.38 2.18
C LYS A 79 -18.49 16.74 1.65
N SER A 80 -17.25 17.14 1.92
CA SER A 80 -16.68 18.40 1.43
C SER A 80 -16.24 18.30 -0.03
#